data_AF-D7FL40-F1
#
_entry.id   AF-D7FL40-F1
#
_cell.length_a   1.000
_cell.length_b   1.000
_cell.length_c   1.000
_cell.angle_alpha   90.00
_cell.angle_beta   90.00
_cell.angle_gamma   90.00
#
_symmetry.space_group_name_H-M   'P 1'
#
loop_
_entity.id
_entity.type
_entity.pdbx_description
1 polymer ?
#
loop_
_entity_poly.entity_id
_entity_poly.type
_entity_poly.pdbx_seq_one_letter_code
_entity_poly.pdbx_strand_id
1 'polypeptide(L)'
;MSASAVCCTRDAQHITKQLLSRRTNNHAETMERFNESLEKMKPVDLDKVSNEDKLKLYGLFKQINVGDCDTKRPGMMDMKGKAKWDSWKGMEGKSKDDAMNEYANHVEHILASLA
;
A
#
# COMPACT_ATOMS: atom_id res chain seq x y z
N MET A 1 -14.75 6.99 52.03
CA MET A 1 -14.53 5.85 51.11
C MET A 1 -14.48 6.43 49.70
N SER A 2 -13.42 6.10 48.96
CA SER A 2 -12.75 6.89 47.92
C SER A 2 -13.55 7.19 46.63
N ALA A 3 -13.58 8.47 46.21
CA ALA A 3 -14.16 8.93 44.94
C ALA A 3 -13.11 9.38 43.89
N SER A 4 -11.80 9.20 44.15
CA SER A 4 -10.74 9.76 43.28
C SER A 4 -10.29 8.88 42.11
N ALA A 5 -10.80 7.64 41.96
CA ALA A 5 -10.30 6.72 40.93
C ALA A 5 -11.04 6.82 39.57
N VAL A 6 -12.20 7.48 39.50
CA VAL A 6 -13.07 7.47 38.29
C VAL A 6 -12.72 8.60 37.30
N CYS A 7 -12.07 9.69 37.73
CA CYS A 7 -11.84 10.83 36.85
C CYS A 7 -10.66 10.65 35.87
N CYS A 8 -9.60 9.92 36.25
CA CYS A 8 -8.42 9.71 35.38
C CYS A 8 -8.65 8.75 34.20
N THR A 9 -9.65 7.86 34.27
CA THR A 9 -9.90 6.88 33.20
C THR A 9 -10.72 7.44 32.04
N ARG A 10 -11.52 8.49 32.27
CA ARG A 10 -12.37 9.11 31.23
C ARG A 10 -11.54 9.86 30.18
N ASP A 11 -10.47 10.54 30.62
CA ASP A 11 -9.56 11.25 29.73
C ASP A 11 -8.68 10.28 28.93
N ALA A 12 -8.22 9.19 29.54
CA ALA A 12 -7.49 8.12 28.84
C ALA A 12 -8.35 7.41 27.78
N GLN A 13 -9.64 7.18 28.07
CA GLN A 13 -10.60 6.63 27.10
C GLN A 13 -10.90 7.60 25.95
N HIS A 14 -10.92 8.92 26.20
CA HIS A 14 -11.11 9.93 25.16
C HIS A 14 -9.90 10.01 24.22
N ILE A 15 -8.68 10.02 24.77
CA ILE A 15 -7.43 10.05 24.00
C ILE A 15 -7.32 8.81 23.12
N THR A 16 -7.58 7.62 23.65
CA THR A 16 -7.55 6.38 22.86
C THR A 16 -8.58 6.37 21.73
N LYS A 17 -9.81 6.85 21.97
CA LYS A 17 -10.82 7.03 20.91
C LYS A 17 -10.38 8.04 19.85
N GLN A 18 -9.79 9.16 20.26
CA GLN A 18 -9.31 10.21 19.35
C GLN A 18 -8.13 9.73 18.49
N LEU A 19 -7.19 8.97 19.07
CA LEU A 19 -6.05 8.37 18.37
C LEU A 19 -6.47 7.25 17.41
N LEU A 20 -7.43 6.40 17.80
CA LEU A 20 -7.99 5.37 16.93
C LEU A 20 -8.76 5.99 15.76
N SER A 21 -9.55 7.04 15.99
CA SER A 21 -10.22 7.80 14.93
C SER A 21 -9.22 8.46 13.97
N ARG A 22 -8.14 9.06 14.47
CA ARG A 22 -7.07 9.60 13.62
C ARG A 22 -6.41 8.53 12.76
N ARG A 23 -6.15 7.34 13.33
CA ARG A 23 -5.56 6.20 12.61
C ARG A 23 -6.47 5.69 11.48
N THR A 24 -7.77 5.54 11.74
CA THR A 24 -8.71 5.09 10.71
C THR A 24 -8.88 6.10 9.58
N ASN A 25 -8.80 7.40 9.90
CA ASN A 25 -8.90 8.47 8.90
C ASN A 25 -7.70 8.42 7.93
N ASN A 26 -6.49 8.19 8.44
CA ASN A 26 -5.29 8.10 7.59
C ASN A 26 -5.36 6.88 6.64
N HIS A 27 -5.81 5.71 7.12
CA HIS A 27 -5.95 4.53 6.29
C HIS A 27 -7.00 4.72 5.18
N ALA A 28 -8.14 5.34 5.52
CA ALA A 28 -9.19 5.64 4.56
C ALA A 28 -8.69 6.57 3.44
N GLU A 29 -7.93 7.62 3.80
CA GLU A 29 -7.30 8.53 2.84
C GLU A 29 -6.32 7.81 1.90
N THR A 30 -5.45 6.94 2.44
CA THR A 30 -4.51 6.17 1.61
C THR A 30 -5.22 5.22 0.65
N MET A 31 -6.31 4.59 1.10
CA MET A 31 -7.10 3.70 0.26
C MET A 31 -7.83 4.48 -0.84
N GLU A 32 -8.34 5.67 -0.55
CA GLU A 32 -8.97 6.55 -1.54
C GLU A 32 -7.98 6.96 -2.63
N ARG A 33 -6.78 7.44 -2.26
CA ARG A 33 -5.71 7.79 -3.21
C ARG A 33 -5.29 6.60 -4.08
N PHE A 34 -5.24 5.40 -3.48
CA PHE A 34 -4.97 4.18 -4.21
C PHE A 34 -6.07 3.86 -5.23
N ASN A 35 -7.34 3.94 -4.84
CA ASN A 35 -8.47 3.72 -5.74
C ASN A 35 -8.50 4.74 -6.89
N GLU A 36 -8.25 6.02 -6.62
CA GLU A 36 -8.14 7.05 -7.65
C GLU A 36 -7.00 6.73 -8.64
N SER A 37 -5.86 6.27 -8.12
CA SER A 37 -4.72 5.86 -8.95
C SER A 37 -5.05 4.66 -9.84
N LEU A 38 -5.86 3.71 -9.36
CA LEU A 38 -6.36 2.61 -10.18
C LEU A 38 -7.26 3.11 -11.31
N GLU A 39 -8.20 4.03 -11.03
CA GLU A 39 -9.05 4.64 -12.06
C GLU A 39 -8.22 5.36 -13.13
N LYS A 40 -7.20 6.11 -12.72
CA LYS A 40 -6.26 6.79 -13.64
C LYS A 40 -5.43 5.80 -14.47
N MET A 41 -5.11 4.63 -13.91
CA MET A 41 -4.31 3.62 -14.61
C MET A 41 -5.13 2.80 -15.62
N LYS A 42 -6.45 2.65 -15.44
CA LYS A 42 -7.32 1.88 -16.36
C LYS A 42 -7.22 2.29 -17.84
N PRO A 43 -7.25 3.58 -18.21
CA PRO A 43 -7.16 3.99 -19.61
C PRO A 43 -5.72 4.05 -20.15
N VAL A 44 -4.69 3.78 -19.33
CA VAL A 44 -3.29 3.91 -19.75
C VAL A 44 -2.88 2.74 -20.63
N ASP A 45 -2.33 3.04 -21.80
CA ASP A 45 -1.72 2.04 -22.67
C ASP A 45 -0.48 1.44 -21.99
N LEU A 46 -0.63 0.21 -21.47
CA LEU A 46 0.48 -0.49 -20.81
C LEU A 46 1.69 -0.66 -21.73
N ASP A 47 1.53 -0.73 -23.05
CA ASP A 47 2.65 -0.89 -23.99
C ASP A 47 3.62 0.29 -23.98
N LYS A 48 3.18 1.49 -23.59
CA LYS A 48 4.03 2.68 -23.45
C LYS A 48 4.77 2.72 -22.10
N VAL A 49 4.36 1.90 -21.14
CA VAL A 49 4.94 1.85 -19.79
C VAL A 49 6.13 0.89 -19.79
N SER A 50 7.23 1.29 -19.13
CA SER A 50 8.41 0.45 -18.97
C SER A 50 8.07 -0.86 -18.26
N ASN A 51 8.77 -1.94 -18.63
CA ASN A 51 8.60 -3.23 -17.96
C ASN A 51 8.96 -3.14 -16.47
N GLU A 52 9.89 -2.28 -16.08
CA GLU A 52 10.29 -2.07 -14.68
C GLU A 52 9.15 -1.45 -13.87
N ASP A 53 8.48 -0.43 -14.40
CA ASP A 53 7.34 0.22 -13.76
C ASP A 53 6.17 -0.77 -13.58
N LYS A 54 5.88 -1.59 -14.60
CA LYS A 54 4.86 -2.66 -14.51
C LYS A 54 5.18 -3.65 -13.39
N LEU A 55 6.44 -4.02 -13.24
CA LEU A 55 6.89 -4.95 -12.21
C LEU A 55 6.79 -4.31 -10.81
N LYS A 56 7.12 -3.03 -10.68
CA LYS A 56 6.99 -2.29 -9.42
C LYS A 56 5.54 -2.12 -9.00
N LEU A 57 4.65 -1.71 -9.92
CA LEU A 57 3.21 -1.64 -9.69
C LEU A 57 2.64 -3.00 -9.27
N TYR A 58 3.07 -4.09 -9.91
CA TYR A 58 2.66 -5.44 -9.55
C TYR A 58 3.08 -5.80 -8.11
N GLY A 59 4.34 -5.55 -7.73
CA GLY A 59 4.85 -5.84 -6.40
C GLY A 59 4.08 -5.08 -5.30
N LEU A 60 3.87 -3.78 -5.49
CA LEU A 60 3.09 -2.94 -4.58
C LEU A 60 1.64 -3.40 -4.47
N PHE A 61 0.98 -3.68 -5.60
CA PHE A 61 -0.39 -4.17 -5.62
C PHE A 61 -0.54 -5.50 -4.87
N LYS A 62 0.43 -6.41 -5.02
CA LYS A 62 0.44 -7.69 -4.29
C LYS A 62 0.65 -7.49 -2.80
N GLN A 63 1.54 -6.59 -2.38
CA GLN A 63 1.76 -6.25 -0.98
C GLN A 63 0.51 -5.66 -0.32
N ILE A 64 -0.24 -4.81 -1.03
CA ILE A 64 -1.48 -4.19 -0.50
C ILE A 64 -2.57 -5.25 -0.27
N ASN A 65 -2.79 -6.13 -1.25
CA ASN A 65 -3.88 -7.10 -1.23
C ASN A 65 -3.57 -8.35 -0.42
N VAL A 66 -2.38 -8.93 -0.60
CA VAL A 66 -1.97 -10.19 0.03
C VAL A 66 -1.14 -9.92 1.28
N GLY A 67 -0.25 -8.93 1.23
CA GLY A 67 0.79 -8.72 2.23
C GLY A 67 2.10 -9.37 1.82
N ASP A 68 2.87 -9.80 2.82
CA ASP A 68 4.20 -10.35 2.66
C ASP A 68 4.24 -11.61 1.78
N CYS A 69 5.32 -11.75 1.02
CA CYS A 69 5.47 -12.85 0.07
C CYS A 69 5.85 -14.16 0.78
N ASP A 70 4.89 -15.08 0.87
CA ASP A 70 4.99 -16.41 1.46
C ASP A 70 5.29 -17.53 0.43
N THR A 71 5.29 -17.19 -0.86
CA THR A 71 5.49 -18.16 -1.95
C THR A 71 6.96 -18.44 -2.22
N LYS A 72 7.28 -19.66 -2.66
CA LYS A 72 8.64 -20.03 -3.08
C LYS A 72 9.00 -19.38 -4.41
N ARG A 73 10.28 -19.02 -4.56
CA ARG A 73 10.79 -18.45 -5.82
C ARG A 73 10.58 -19.41 -6.99
N PRO A 74 9.96 -18.97 -8.10
CA PRO A 74 9.77 -19.78 -9.29
C PRO A 74 11.11 -20.19 -9.92
N GLY A 75 11.13 -21.32 -10.62
CA GLY A 75 12.34 -21.89 -11.22
C GLY A 75 12.96 -20.98 -12.29
N MET A 76 14.28 -21.11 -12.51
CA MET A 76 15.07 -20.25 -13.42
C MET A 76 14.57 -20.21 -14.87
N MET A 77 13.77 -21.19 -15.30
CA MET A 77 13.20 -21.26 -16.65
C MET A 77 12.10 -20.22 -16.91
N ASP A 78 11.52 -19.61 -15.88
CA ASP A 78 10.53 -18.52 -16.02
C ASP A 78 11.09 -17.18 -15.53
N MET A 79 11.82 -16.48 -16.41
CA MET A 79 12.40 -15.17 -16.10
C MET A 79 11.34 -14.11 -15.77
N LYS A 80 10.15 -14.19 -16.39
CA LYS A 80 9.06 -13.22 -16.16
C LYS A 80 8.41 -13.46 -14.80
N GLY A 81 8.12 -14.71 -14.47
CA GLY A 81 7.61 -15.10 -13.15
C GLY A 81 8.61 -14.77 -12.05
N LYS A 82 9.90 -15.04 -12.30
CA LYS A 82 10.99 -14.67 -11.40
C LYS A 82 11.05 -13.16 -11.16
N ALA A 83 10.96 -12.32 -12.19
CA ALA A 83 11.01 -10.86 -12.02
C ALA A 83 9.82 -10.33 -11.21
N LYS A 84 8.61 -10.86 -11.45
CA LYS A 84 7.40 -10.52 -10.68
C LYS A 84 7.55 -10.93 -9.20
N TRP A 85 8.06 -12.13 -8.96
CA TRP A 85 8.31 -12.64 -7.62
C TRP A 85 9.40 -11.83 -6.91
N ASP A 86 10.52 -11.55 -7.58
CA ASP A 86 11.63 -10.75 -7.04
C ASP A 86 11.13 -9.33 -6.67
N SER A 87 10.25 -8.74 -7.49
CA SER A 87 9.64 -7.42 -7.21
C SER A 87 8.69 -7.45 -6.01
N TRP A 88 7.85 -8.47 -5.88
CA TRP A 88 6.96 -8.62 -4.71
C TRP A 88 7.76 -8.92 -3.44
N LYS A 89 8.76 -9.81 -3.51
CA LYS A 89 9.62 -10.14 -2.37
C LYS A 89 10.41 -8.92 -1.89
N GLY A 90 10.83 -8.04 -2.80
CA GLY A 90 11.50 -6.77 -2.45
C GLY A 90 10.62 -5.76 -1.70
N MET A 91 9.30 -5.94 -1.70
CA MET A 91 8.34 -5.07 -0.99
C MET A 91 7.90 -5.66 0.37
N GLU A 92 8.45 -6.80 0.77
CA GLU A 92 8.15 -7.46 2.05
C GLU A 92 8.47 -6.55 3.24
N GLY A 93 7.61 -6.59 4.27
CA GLY A 93 7.73 -5.77 5.47
C GLY A 93 7.21 -4.34 5.32
N LYS A 94 6.76 -3.93 4.12
CA LYS A 94 6.05 -2.66 3.95
C LYS A 94 4.63 -2.75 4.48
N SER A 95 4.21 -1.72 5.20
CA SER A 95 2.82 -1.59 5.63
C SER A 95 1.90 -1.37 4.42
N LYS A 96 0.61 -1.71 4.57
CA LYS A 96 -0.37 -1.51 3.49
C LYS A 96 -0.49 -0.03 3.11
N ASP A 97 -0.48 0.86 4.10
CA ASP A 97 -0.63 2.30 3.91
C ASP A 97 0.57 2.87 3.14
N ASP A 98 1.79 2.43 3.48
CA ASP A 98 3.00 2.84 2.76
C ASP A 98 3.00 2.33 1.32
N ALA A 99 2.58 1.07 1.11
CA ALA A 99 2.50 0.49 -0.22
C ALA A 99 1.44 1.18 -1.10
N MET A 100 0.29 1.56 -0.53
CA MET A 100 -0.75 2.36 -1.21
C MET A 100 -0.23 3.74 -1.62
N ASN A 101 0.45 4.44 -0.70
CA ASN A 101 1.05 5.73 -0.98
C ASN A 101 2.13 5.65 -2.07
N GLU A 102 3.02 4.66 -1.97
CA GLU A 102 4.07 4.45 -2.97
C GLU A 102 3.49 4.09 -4.33
N TYR A 103 2.39 3.32 -4.37
CA TYR A 103 1.65 3.00 -5.59
C TYR A 103 1.09 4.27 -6.24
N ALA A 104 0.40 5.12 -5.46
CA ALA A 104 -0.17 6.36 -5.97
C ALA A 104 0.90 7.29 -6.55
N ASN A 105 1.99 7.51 -5.80
CA ASN A 105 3.12 8.33 -6.26
C ASN A 105 3.77 7.76 -7.53
N HIS A 106 3.86 6.44 -7.64
CA HIS A 106 4.46 5.81 -8.82
C HIS A 106 3.55 5.92 -10.06
N VAL A 107 2.24 5.80 -9.88
CA VAL A 107 1.27 6.04 -10.96
C VAL A 107 1.35 7.48 -11.45
N GLU A 108 1.42 8.46 -10.54
CA GLU A 108 1.60 9.87 -10.91
C GLU A 108 2.89 10.08 -11.71
N HIS A 109 3.99 9.43 -11.32
CA HIS A 109 5.25 9.48 -12.07
C HIS A 109 5.11 8.89 -13.48
N ILE A 110 4.43 7.75 -13.62
CA ILE A 110 4.18 7.12 -14.93
C ILE A 110 3.33 8.05 -15.80
N LEU A 111 2.25 8.62 -15.26
CA LEU A 111 1.40 9.56 -15.99
C LEU A 111 2.18 10.81 -16.41
N ALA A 112 3.04 11.35 -15.54
CA ALA A 112 3.91 12.47 -15.85
C ALA A 112 4.97 12.14 -16.91
N SER A 113 5.44 10.89 -16.97
CA SER A 113 6.39 10.43 -17.99
C SER A 113 5.73 10.13 -19.34
N LEU A 114 4.42 9.90 -19.36
CA LEU A 114 3.63 9.60 -20.56
C LEU A 114 2.96 10.84 -21.17
N ALA A 115 2.86 11.93 -20.39
CA ALA A 115 2.38 13.24 -20.81
C ALA A 115 3.44 13.98 -21.64
#